data_AF-A0A6A8AN51-F1
#
_entry.id   AF-A0A6A8AN51-F1
#
_cell.length_a   1.000
_cell.length_b   1.000
_cell.length_c   1.000
_cell.angle_alpha   90.00
_cell.angle_beta   90.00
_cell.angle_gamma   90.00
#
_symmetry.space_group_name_H-M   'P 1'
#
loop_
_entity.id
_entity.type
_entity.pdbx_description
1 polymer ?
#
loop_
_entity_poly.entity_id
_entity_poly.type
_entity_poly.pdbx_seq_one_letter_code
_entity_poly.pdbx_strand_id
1 'polypeptide(L)'
;MSEIVTIKFVVESNDPSSEILIAIAHEGQAENYLEGVEYDELSRLSWSYDPWTNEEPDISYSRHGGGAPEVAPVVISSWEAVSVGSGAQDLSWEPVSGSYWIVVMNADGSAGVDADVKLGARVPILQNIGNMLVFGGIVALLIGAFVLYTWVR
;
A
#
# COMPACT_ATOMS: atom_id res chain seq x y z
N MET A 1 -3.72 -20.81 6.70
CA MET A 1 -2.84 -19.63 6.75
C MET A 1 -3.75 -18.46 7.08
N SER A 2 -3.48 -17.72 8.16
CA SER A 2 -4.33 -16.59 8.57
C SER A 2 -4.23 -15.49 7.51
N GLU A 3 -5.36 -15.00 6.99
CA GLU A 3 -5.41 -13.73 6.24
C GLU A 3 -4.99 -12.63 7.20
N ILE A 4 -3.72 -12.24 7.16
CA ILE A 4 -3.17 -11.27 8.11
C ILE A 4 -3.45 -9.85 7.58
N VAL A 5 -3.19 -9.63 6.29
CA VAL A 5 -3.41 -8.35 5.60
C VAL A 5 -3.60 -8.63 4.11
N THR A 6 -4.65 -8.07 3.50
CA THR A 6 -4.78 -7.94 2.04
C THR A 6 -4.47 -6.50 1.68
N ILE A 7 -3.52 -6.28 0.77
CA ILE A 7 -3.20 -4.94 0.28
C ILE A 7 -3.85 -4.76 -1.09
N LYS A 8 -4.61 -3.67 -1.24
CA LYS A 8 -5.18 -3.23 -2.50
C LYS A 8 -4.48 -1.96 -2.96
N PHE A 9 -4.01 -2.00 -4.19
CA PHE A 9 -3.45 -0.87 -4.92
C PHE A 9 -4.44 -0.47 -6.01
N VAL A 10 -4.66 0.82 -6.16
CA VAL A 10 -5.37 1.38 -7.32
C VAL A 10 -4.44 2.38 -7.96
N VAL A 11 -4.06 2.15 -9.21
CA VAL A 11 -3.18 3.06 -9.97
C VAL A 11 -3.93 3.57 -11.17
N GLU A 12 -3.96 4.88 -11.35
CA GLU A 12 -4.64 5.53 -12.47
C GLU A 12 -3.64 6.43 -13.18
N SER A 13 -3.47 6.26 -14.50
CA SER A 13 -2.68 7.21 -15.29
C SER A 13 -3.45 8.51 -15.43
N ASN A 14 -2.76 9.64 -15.23
CA ASN A 14 -3.32 10.96 -15.51
C ASN A 14 -3.28 11.30 -17.00
N ASP A 15 -2.53 10.55 -17.80
CA ASP A 15 -2.51 10.65 -19.26
C ASP A 15 -3.30 9.51 -19.93
N PRO A 16 -4.46 9.79 -20.55
CA PRO A 16 -5.32 8.79 -21.16
C PRO A 16 -4.71 8.10 -22.39
N SER A 17 -3.60 8.62 -22.93
CA SER A 17 -2.87 8.02 -24.05
C SER A 17 -1.76 7.05 -23.61
N SER A 18 -1.46 7.01 -22.31
CA SER A 18 -0.45 6.14 -21.72
C SER A 18 -1.11 5.01 -20.92
N GLU A 19 -0.67 3.78 -21.16
CA GLU A 19 -1.05 2.66 -20.29
C GLU A 19 -0.07 2.60 -19.12
N ILE A 20 -0.63 2.41 -17.92
CA ILE A 20 0.18 2.29 -16.71
C ILE A 20 0.31 0.82 -16.32
N LEU A 21 1.50 0.47 -15.84
CA LEU A 21 1.80 -0.81 -15.25
C LEU A 21 2.10 -0.63 -13.76
N ILE A 22 1.44 -1.45 -12.94
CA ILE A 22 1.83 -1.67 -11.55
C ILE A 22 2.29 -3.11 -11.41
N ALA A 23 3.47 -3.30 -10.84
CA ALA A 23 4.01 -4.62 -10.55
C ALA A 23 4.63 -4.71 -9.16
N ILE A 24 4.55 -5.90 -8.57
CA ILE A 24 5.07 -6.21 -7.24
C ILE A 24 6.07 -7.36 -7.39
N ALA A 25 7.27 -7.17 -6.86
CA ALA A 25 8.30 -8.20 -6.79
C ALA A 25 9.03 -8.16 -5.45
N HIS A 26 9.72 -9.25 -5.12
CA HIS A 26 10.69 -9.22 -4.04
C HIS A 26 11.79 -8.19 -4.33
N GLU A 27 12.27 -7.54 -3.28
CA GLU A 27 13.31 -6.51 -3.33
C GLU A 27 14.48 -6.89 -4.26
N GLY A 28 15.12 -8.05 -4.05
CA GLY A 28 16.25 -8.47 -4.89
C GLY A 28 15.90 -8.76 -6.36
N GLN A 29 14.64 -9.06 -6.69
CA GLN A 29 14.22 -9.21 -8.09
C GLN A 29 13.95 -7.86 -8.75
N ALA A 30 13.38 -6.92 -8.00
CA ALA A 30 13.14 -5.56 -8.46
C ALA A 30 14.47 -4.80 -8.65
N GLU A 31 15.40 -4.89 -7.70
CA GLU A 31 16.74 -4.29 -7.80
C GLU A 31 17.49 -4.77 -9.04
N ASN A 32 17.48 -6.08 -9.31
CA ASN A 32 18.12 -6.64 -10.50
C ASN A 32 17.49 -6.12 -11.80
N TYR A 33 16.17 -5.90 -11.84
CA TYR A 33 15.51 -5.34 -13.01
C TYR A 33 15.83 -3.85 -13.20
N LEU A 34 15.94 -3.11 -12.10
CA LEU A 34 16.22 -1.69 -12.11
C LEU A 34 17.72 -1.36 -12.23
N GLU A 35 18.58 -2.36 -12.36
CA GLU A 35 20.02 -2.17 -12.53
C GLU A 35 20.30 -1.37 -13.81
N GLY A 36 20.83 -0.16 -13.65
CA GLY A 36 21.12 0.75 -14.78
C GLY A 36 19.90 1.47 -15.35
N VAL A 37 18.72 1.33 -14.75
CA VAL A 37 17.49 2.04 -15.11
C VAL A 37 17.40 3.34 -14.32
N GLU A 38 16.91 4.41 -14.94
CA GLU A 38 16.54 5.63 -14.21
C GLU A 38 15.22 5.41 -13.46
N TYR A 39 15.24 5.57 -12.14
CA TYR A 39 14.03 5.49 -11.32
C TYR A 39 14.10 6.43 -10.11
N ASP A 40 12.94 6.92 -9.69
CA ASP A 40 12.80 7.68 -8.44
C ASP A 40 12.28 6.72 -7.36
N GLU A 41 13.09 6.50 -6.31
CA GLU A 41 12.75 5.66 -5.17
C GLU A 41 12.09 6.49 -4.07
N LEU A 42 10.98 6.00 -3.54
CA LEU A 42 10.35 6.57 -2.34
C LEU A 42 11.13 6.15 -1.09
N SER A 43 12.25 6.82 -0.82
CA SER A 43 13.22 6.44 0.23
C SER A 43 12.73 6.68 1.65
N ARG A 44 11.76 7.59 1.84
CA ARG A 44 11.15 7.85 3.15
C ARG A 44 9.68 8.16 2.99
N LEU A 45 8.87 7.44 3.77
CA LEU A 45 7.45 7.66 3.89
C LEU A 45 7.11 7.63 5.39
N SER A 46 7.01 8.81 6.00
CA SER A 46 6.67 8.92 7.42
C SER A 46 5.19 9.23 7.59
N TRP A 47 4.40 8.20 7.89
CA TRP A 47 2.97 8.33 8.23
C TRP A 47 2.72 8.85 9.65
N SER A 48 3.76 9.32 10.35
CA SER A 48 3.64 9.87 11.70
C SER A 48 2.91 11.20 11.66
N TYR A 49 1.61 11.16 11.92
CA TYR A 49 0.85 12.35 12.24
C TYR A 49 1.00 12.65 13.74
N ASP A 50 1.68 13.74 14.09
CA ASP A 50 1.71 14.26 15.46
C ASP A 50 0.61 15.33 15.61
N PRO A 51 -0.49 15.03 16.34
CA PRO A 51 -1.61 15.94 16.50
C PRO A 51 -1.30 17.14 17.41
N TRP A 52 -0.15 17.16 18.09
CA TRP A 52 0.29 18.29 18.91
C TRP A 52 1.21 19.25 18.16
N THR A 53 2.00 18.77 17.20
CA THR A 53 2.93 19.60 16.42
C THR A 53 2.41 20.00 15.05
N ASN A 54 1.29 19.41 14.59
CA ASN A 54 0.77 19.58 13.23
C ASN A 54 1.82 19.23 12.14
N GLU A 55 2.77 18.36 12.45
CA GLU A 55 3.72 17.88 11.46
C GLU A 55 2.97 17.04 10.41
N GLU A 56 3.09 17.48 9.16
CA GLU A 56 2.58 16.76 8.01
C GLU A 56 3.46 15.52 7.73
N PRO A 57 2.90 14.46 7.11
CA PRO A 57 3.68 13.31 6.71
C PRO A 57 4.79 13.71 5.73
N ASP A 58 6.03 13.38 6.08
CA ASP A 58 7.21 13.64 5.25
C ASP A 58 7.41 12.54 4.20
N ILE A 59 7.60 12.96 2.96
CA ILE A 59 7.82 12.10 1.79
C ILE A 59 9.11 12.57 1.11
N SER A 60 10.13 11.71 1.08
CA SER A 60 11.37 11.99 0.37
C SER A 60 11.59 11.01 -0.77
N TYR A 61 12.09 11.54 -1.88
CA TYR A 61 12.45 10.78 -3.07
C TYR A 61 13.97 10.75 -3.22
N SER A 62 14.51 9.58 -3.55
CA SER A 62 15.90 9.38 -3.95
C SER A 62 15.92 9.05 -5.44
N ARG A 63 16.54 9.91 -6.24
CA ARG A 63 16.70 9.67 -7.67
C ARG A 63 17.89 8.77 -7.92
N HIS A 64 17.68 7.69 -8.65
CA HIS A 64 18.71 6.82 -9.19
C HIS A 64 18.84 7.08 -10.69
N GLY A 65 20.03 7.51 -11.11
CA GLY A 65 20.30 7.81 -12.52
C GLY A 65 20.58 6.55 -13.33
N GLY A 66 20.12 6.53 -14.58
CA GLY A 66 20.27 5.40 -15.49
C GLY A 66 19.75 5.70 -16.88
N GLY A 67 19.46 4.65 -17.65
CA GLY A 67 18.79 4.73 -18.95
C GLY A 67 17.34 4.29 -18.88
N ALA A 68 16.67 4.23 -20.05
CA ALA A 68 15.39 3.55 -20.16
C ALA A 68 15.57 2.03 -19.94
N PRO A 69 14.56 1.32 -19.41
CA PRO A 69 14.61 -0.14 -19.30
C PRO A 69 14.87 -0.77 -20.67
N GLU A 70 15.85 -1.67 -20.77
CA GLU A 70 16.14 -2.39 -22.02
C GLU A 70 15.01 -3.36 -22.42
N VAL A 71 14.25 -3.82 -21.43
CA VAL A 71 13.16 -4.78 -21.59
C VAL A 71 11.89 -4.18 -21.02
N ALA A 72 10.81 -4.20 -21.81
CA ALA A 72 9.51 -3.75 -21.33
C ALA A 72 9.06 -4.62 -20.13
N PRO A 73 8.56 -4.00 -19.06
CA PRO A 73 8.21 -4.67 -17.80
C PRO A 73 7.19 -5.81 -17.96
N VAL A 74 6.31 -5.72 -18.97
CA VAL A 74 5.30 -6.73 -19.33
C VAL A 74 5.91 -8.08 -19.68
N VAL A 75 7.18 -8.12 -20.08
CA VAL A 75 7.86 -9.33 -20.58
C VAL A 75 8.46 -10.17 -19.44
N ILE A 76 8.50 -9.64 -18.21
CA ILE A 76 9.22 -10.27 -17.11
C ILE A 76 8.29 -11.16 -16.30
N SER A 77 8.53 -12.48 -16.37
CA SER A 77 7.75 -13.50 -15.63
C SER A 77 7.98 -13.53 -14.10
N SER A 78 8.79 -12.61 -13.57
CA SER A 78 9.30 -12.64 -12.20
C SER A 78 8.48 -11.82 -11.20
N TRP A 79 7.45 -11.09 -11.65
CA TRP A 79 6.54 -10.36 -10.77
C TRP A 79 5.64 -11.33 -10.00
N GLU A 80 5.45 -11.11 -8.71
CA GLU A 80 4.43 -11.83 -7.95
C GLU A 80 3.03 -11.43 -8.39
N ALA A 81 2.85 -10.14 -8.69
CA ALA A 81 1.57 -9.58 -9.08
C ALA A 81 1.81 -8.43 -10.06
N VAL A 82 1.03 -8.37 -11.14
CA VAL A 82 1.13 -7.33 -12.16
C VAL A 82 -0.25 -6.99 -12.70
N SER A 83 -0.50 -5.71 -12.95
CA SER A 83 -1.68 -5.23 -13.66
C SER A 83 -1.28 -4.14 -14.65
N VAL A 84 -1.88 -4.18 -15.84
CA VAL A 84 -1.60 -3.27 -16.95
C VAL A 84 -2.89 -2.90 -17.63
N GLY A 85 -3.06 -1.62 -17.93
CA GLY A 85 -4.14 -1.18 -18.80
C GLY A 85 -4.26 0.33 -18.90
N SER A 86 -5.19 0.74 -19.76
CA SER A 86 -5.66 2.12 -19.86
C SER A 86 -6.71 2.38 -18.76
N GLY A 87 -6.46 3.41 -17.93
CA GLY A 87 -7.34 3.78 -16.81
C GLY A 87 -7.00 3.10 -15.48
N ALA A 88 -7.89 3.22 -14.51
CA ALA A 88 -7.66 2.73 -13.14
C ALA A 88 -7.44 1.21 -13.09
N GLN A 89 -6.25 0.81 -12.65
CA GLN A 89 -5.84 -0.58 -12.46
C GLN A 89 -5.93 -0.96 -10.99
N ASP A 90 -6.70 -2.00 -10.70
CA ASP A 90 -6.84 -2.58 -9.35
C ASP A 90 -5.91 -3.79 -9.21
N LEU A 91 -4.96 -3.73 -8.28
CA LEU A 91 -4.12 -4.87 -7.92
C LEU A 91 -4.34 -5.24 -6.45
N SER A 92 -4.83 -6.46 -6.21
CA SER A 92 -4.97 -7.00 -4.86
C SER A 92 -3.94 -8.08 -4.64
N TRP A 93 -3.16 -7.94 -3.57
CA TRP A 93 -2.05 -8.82 -3.26
C TRP A 93 -1.97 -9.11 -1.75
N GLU A 94 -1.60 -10.34 -1.44
CA GLU A 94 -1.43 -10.84 -0.08
C GLU A 94 0.06 -11.08 0.17
N PRO A 95 0.77 -10.14 0.85
CA PRO A 95 2.18 -10.31 1.13
C PRO A 95 2.46 -11.55 1.97
N VAL A 96 3.44 -12.34 1.53
CA VAL A 96 4.14 -13.27 2.40
C VAL A 96 5.16 -12.48 3.23
N SER A 97 5.67 -13.02 4.32
CA SER A 97 6.72 -12.33 5.09
C SER A 97 7.97 -12.10 4.25
N GLY A 98 8.35 -10.83 4.06
CA GLY A 98 9.53 -10.44 3.28
C GLY A 98 9.57 -8.94 2.95
N SER A 99 10.61 -8.52 2.24
CA SER A 99 10.72 -7.18 1.64
C SER A 99 10.29 -7.23 0.18
N TYR A 100 9.46 -6.27 -0.21
CA TYR A 100 8.87 -6.17 -1.54
C TYR A 100 8.98 -4.76 -2.05
N TRP A 101 9.17 -4.63 -3.35
CA TRP A 101 9.15 -3.38 -4.06
C TRP A 101 7.90 -3.34 -4.95
N ILE A 102 7.23 -2.19 -4.92
CA ILE A 102 6.12 -1.89 -5.82
C ILE A 102 6.67 -0.94 -6.87
N VAL A 103 6.57 -1.34 -8.13
CA VAL A 103 7.09 -0.58 -9.25
C VAL A 103 5.91 -0.10 -10.09
N VAL A 104 5.87 1.20 -10.35
CA VAL A 104 4.88 1.86 -11.20
C VAL A 104 5.61 2.51 -12.36
N MET A 105 5.20 2.20 -13.58
CA MET A 105 5.81 2.75 -14.78
C MET A 105 4.85 2.73 -15.96
N ASN A 106 5.17 3.47 -17.03
CA ASN A 106 4.46 3.37 -18.30
C ASN A 106 4.67 1.96 -18.90
N ALA A 107 3.62 1.34 -19.43
CA ALA A 107 3.66 -0.04 -19.90
C ALA A 107 4.61 -0.25 -21.09
N ASP A 108 4.86 0.81 -21.85
CA ASP A 108 5.80 0.86 -22.97
C ASP A 108 7.26 1.16 -22.56
N GLY A 109 7.51 1.42 -21.27
CA GLY A 109 8.82 1.78 -20.75
C GLY A 109 9.26 3.23 -21.05
N SER A 110 8.34 4.08 -21.52
CA SER A 110 8.61 5.50 -21.75
C SER A 110 8.83 6.26 -20.44
N ALA A 111 9.61 7.34 -20.51
CA ALA A 111 9.84 8.25 -19.38
C ALA A 111 8.63 9.18 -19.16
N GLY A 112 8.54 9.76 -17.95
CA GLY A 112 7.46 10.69 -17.59
C GLY A 112 6.22 9.95 -17.09
N VAL A 113 6.37 9.27 -15.95
CA VAL A 113 5.26 8.58 -15.28
C VAL A 113 4.44 9.62 -14.51
N ASP A 114 3.19 9.83 -14.93
CA ASP A 114 2.21 10.66 -14.22
C ASP A 114 0.99 9.80 -13.86
N ALA A 115 0.95 9.36 -12.59
CA ALA A 115 -0.07 8.45 -12.12
C ALA A 115 -0.46 8.73 -10.67
N ASP A 116 -1.76 8.59 -10.40
CA ASP A 116 -2.30 8.61 -9.05
C ASP A 116 -2.31 7.20 -8.47
N VAL A 117 -1.64 7.02 -7.33
CA VAL A 117 -1.56 5.74 -6.61
C VAL A 117 -2.34 5.82 -5.31
N LYS A 118 -3.32 4.94 -5.14
CA LYS A 118 -4.11 4.77 -3.91
C LYS A 118 -3.78 3.43 -3.27
N LEU A 119 -3.39 3.50 -1.99
CA LEU A 119 -3.01 2.34 -1.19
C LEU A 119 -4.10 2.08 -0.14
N GLY A 120 -4.60 0.85 -0.09
CA GLY A 120 -5.53 0.39 0.92
C GLY A 120 -5.06 -0.93 1.53
N ALA A 121 -5.12 -1.05 2.86
CA ALA A 121 -4.85 -2.31 3.54
C ALA A 121 -6.10 -2.76 4.30
N ARG A 122 -6.55 -3.99 4.05
CA ARG A 122 -7.59 -4.63 4.86
C ARG A 122 -6.91 -5.40 6.00
N VAL A 123 -7.16 -4.96 7.24
CA VAL A 123 -6.64 -5.61 8.45
C VAL A 123 -7.80 -6.18 9.26
N PRO A 124 -8.13 -7.48 9.12
CA PRO A 124 -9.31 -8.07 9.75
C PRO A 124 -9.27 -8.03 11.29
N ILE A 125 -8.08 -7.98 11.90
CA ILE A 125 -7.93 -7.92 13.36
C ILE A 125 -8.56 -6.67 13.98
N LEU A 126 -8.62 -5.55 13.24
CA LEU A 126 -9.21 -4.30 13.72
C LEU A 126 -10.71 -4.45 14.00
N GLN A 127 -11.40 -5.22 13.16
CA GLN A 127 -12.82 -5.50 13.35
C GLN A 127 -13.05 -6.33 14.63
N ASN A 128 -12.19 -7.32 14.88
CA ASN A 128 -12.27 -8.15 16.08
C ASN A 128 -12.00 -7.34 17.36
N ILE A 129 -10.99 -6.48 17.35
CA ILE A 129 -10.68 -5.58 18.47
C ILE A 129 -11.84 -4.63 18.73
N GLY A 130 -12.40 -4.02 17.68
CA GLY A 130 -13.56 -3.14 17.78
C GLY A 130 -14.76 -3.83 18.43
N ASN A 131 -15.07 -5.06 18.01
CA ASN A 131 -16.16 -5.84 18.59
C ASN A 131 -15.91 -6.18 20.07
N MET A 132 -14.67 -6.56 20.44
CA MET A 132 -14.32 -6.82 21.84
C MET A 132 -14.45 -5.57 22.71
N LEU A 133 -14.05 -4.40 22.19
CA LEU A 133 -14.14 -3.15 22.92
C LEU A 133 -15.59 -2.75 23.17
N VAL A 134 -16.44 -2.85 22.15
CA VAL A 134 -17.88 -2.58 22.27
C VAL A 134 -18.53 -3.54 23.27
N PHE A 135 -18.23 -4.83 23.18
CA PHE A 135 -18.74 -5.83 24.10
C PHE A 135 -18.29 -5.56 25.55
N GLY A 136 -17.01 -5.28 25.76
CA GLY A 136 -16.47 -4.91 27.06
C GLY A 136 -17.13 -3.66 27.63
N GLY A 137 -17.37 -2.65 26.80
CA GLY A 137 -18.09 -1.43 27.18
C GLY A 137 -19.52 -1.71 27.64
N ILE A 138 -20.27 -2.57 26.93
CA ILE A 138 -21.62 -2.98 27.32
C ILE A 138 -21.60 -3.69 28.68
N VAL A 139 -20.67 -4.63 28.89
CA VAL A 139 -20.54 -5.34 30.17
C VAL A 139 -20.24 -4.38 31.31
N ALA A 140 -19.31 -3.44 31.11
CA ALA A 140 -18.98 -2.41 32.09
C ALA A 140 -20.18 -1.52 32.43
N LEU A 141 -20.96 -1.11 31.42
CA LEU A 141 -22.20 -0.33 31.61
C LEU A 141 -23.25 -1.12 32.42
N LEU A 142 -23.43 -2.41 32.13
CA LEU A 142 -24.37 -3.26 32.88
C LEU A 142 -23.95 -3.44 34.34
N ILE A 143 -22.65 -3.64 34.60
CA ILE A 143 -22.11 -3.71 35.96
C ILE A 143 -22.35 -2.38 36.69
N GLY A 144 -22.04 -1.25 36.05
CA GLY A 144 -22.28 0.08 36.61
C GLY A 144 -23.75 0.31 36.94
N ALA A 145 -24.66 -0.02 36.01
CA ALA A 145 -26.10 0.09 36.22
C ALA A 145 -26.58 -0.80 37.37
N PHE A 146 -26.07 -2.03 37.47
CA PHE A 146 -26.38 -2.94 38.56
C PHE A 146 -25.94 -2.38 39.91
N VAL A 147 -24.72 -1.84 40.01
CA VAL A 147 -24.22 -1.20 41.24
C VAL A 147 -25.12 -0.02 41.62
N LEU A 148 -25.41 0.89 40.69
CA LEU A 148 -26.30 2.04 40.94
C LEU A 148 -27.68 1.61 41.40
N TYR A 149 -28.25 0.58 40.77
CA TYR A 149 -29.54 0.01 41.15
C TYR A 149 -29.53 -0.52 42.59
N THR A 150 -28.50 -1.28 42.98
CA THR A 150 -28.39 -1.79 44.36
C THR A 150 -28.19 -0.70 45.40
N TRP A 151 -27.65 0.45 45.01
CA TRP A 151 -27.37 1.57 45.91
C TRP A 151 -28.58 2.47 46.16
N VAL A 152 -29.47 2.59 45.17
CA VAL A 152 -30.73 3.35 45.27
C VAL A 152 -31.82 2.59 46.01
N ARG A 153 -31.73 1.26 46.04
CA ARG A 153 -32.69 0.34 46.65
C ARG A 153 -32.51 0.25 48.17
#